data_AF-A0A2J7ZGI2-F1
#
_entry.id   AF-A0A2J7ZGI2-F1
#
_cell.length_a   1.000
_cell.length_b   1.000
_cell.length_c   1.000
_cell.angle_alpha   90.00
_cell.angle_beta   90.00
_cell.angle_gamma   90.00
#
_symmetry.space_group_name_H-M   'P 1'
#
loop_
_entity.id
_entity.type
_entity.pdbx_description
1 polymer ?
#
loop_
_entity_poly.entity_id
_entity_poly.type
_entity_poly.pdbx_seq_one_letter_code
_entity_poly.pdbx_strand_id
1 'polypeptide(L)'
;FASDQCPEGFVSVVKSTLRILAVENVGDAFNTQACRLRYTPRKLLVHPETKLLLIAEADHAAVPLAEREDLQAKLAALAEEGGPVQGVEFNDELAALEEQFGAPKGQSGQWAGCLRIVDPATLSTVSVLEMDNNEAIVSVALADLAPPSGAHLQHIEKLLVVGCAKGLRYMPMDCE
;
A
#
# COMPACT_ATOMS: atom_id res chain seq x y z
N PHE A 1 -20.49 20.07 23.80
CA PHE A 1 -19.44 19.54 24.68
C PHE A 1 -18.38 20.60 24.78
N ALA A 2 -17.90 20.89 25.98
CA ALA A 2 -16.85 21.86 26.21
C ALA A 2 -15.95 21.35 27.34
N SER A 3 -14.64 21.36 27.10
CA SER A 3 -13.60 21.06 28.08
C SER A 3 -12.32 21.81 27.71
N ASP A 4 -11.31 21.82 28.59
CA ASP A 4 -10.02 22.46 28.32
C ASP A 4 -9.31 21.91 27.06
N GLN A 5 -9.58 20.65 26.71
CA GLN A 5 -9.04 19.99 25.53
C GLN A 5 -9.89 20.20 24.26
N CYS A 6 -11.14 20.61 24.41
CA CYS A 6 -12.10 20.78 23.31
C CYS A 6 -13.09 21.90 23.69
N PRO A 7 -12.73 23.18 23.46
CA PRO A 7 -13.55 24.31 23.85
C PRO A 7 -14.94 24.30 23.18
N GLU A 8 -14.99 23.91 21.92
CA GLU A 8 -16.21 23.78 21.12
C GLU A 8 -16.26 22.43 20.42
N GLY A 9 -17.06 21.50 20.95
CA GLY A 9 -17.30 20.20 20.34
C GLY A 9 -18.70 19.68 20.57
N PHE A 10 -19.00 18.51 20.03
CA PHE A 10 -20.24 17.79 20.26
C PHE A 10 -19.96 16.32 20.56
N VAL A 11 -20.87 15.70 21.33
CA VAL A 11 -20.79 14.28 21.66
C VAL A 11 -21.68 13.52 20.70
N SER A 12 -21.16 12.45 20.12
CA SER A 12 -21.92 11.50 19.30
C SER A 12 -21.79 10.10 19.88
N VAL A 13 -22.85 9.31 19.73
CA VAL A 13 -22.87 7.90 20.11
C VAL A 13 -23.21 7.09 18.87
N VAL A 14 -22.33 6.17 18.51
CA VAL A 14 -22.51 5.28 17.35
C VAL A 14 -22.28 3.85 17.81
N LYS A 15 -23.31 3.00 17.69
CA LYS A 15 -23.32 1.62 18.21
C LYS A 15 -22.96 1.62 19.71
N SER A 16 -21.84 0.99 20.07
CA SER A 16 -21.29 0.90 21.43
C SER A 16 -20.15 1.89 21.69
N THR A 17 -19.93 2.88 20.82
CA THR A 17 -18.82 3.84 20.93
C THR A 17 -19.34 5.26 21.16
N LEU A 18 -18.82 5.92 22.19
CA LEU A 18 -18.98 7.37 22.41
C LEU A 18 -17.79 8.11 21.80
N ARG A 19 -18.05 9.16 21.03
CA ARG A 19 -17.04 9.98 20.37
C ARG A 19 -17.27 11.46 20.66
N ILE A 20 -16.22 12.14 21.12
CA ILE A 20 -16.18 13.61 21.22
C ILE A 20 -15.55 14.13 19.93
N LEU A 21 -16.23 15.04 19.24
CA LEU A 21 -15.83 15.56 17.94
C LEU A 21 -15.79 17.09 17.98
N ALA A 22 -14.82 17.67 17.29
CA ALA A 22 -14.72 19.11 17.03
C ALA A 22 -14.70 19.36 15.52
N VAL A 23 -15.22 20.52 15.08
CA VAL A 23 -15.15 20.95 13.68
C VAL A 23 -14.09 22.04 13.58
N GLU A 24 -12.95 21.72 12.99
CA GLU A 24 -11.84 22.68 12.89
C GLU A 24 -11.86 23.40 11.53
N ASN A 25 -11.98 22.64 10.44
CA ASN A 25 -11.84 23.17 9.08
C ASN A 25 -13.19 23.23 8.34
N VAL A 26 -14.01 24.24 8.67
CA VAL A 26 -15.35 24.44 8.06
C VAL A 26 -15.27 24.86 6.58
N GLY A 27 -14.14 25.44 6.16
CA GLY A 27 -13.95 25.96 4.79
C GLY A 27 -13.58 24.89 3.75
N ASP A 28 -13.13 23.72 4.19
CA ASP A 28 -12.68 22.67 3.28
C ASP A 28 -13.84 21.77 2.87
N ALA A 29 -14.03 21.62 1.57
CA ALA A 29 -15.09 20.77 1.02
C ALA A 29 -14.75 19.27 1.07
N PHE A 30 -13.48 18.92 1.27
CA PHE A 30 -12.98 17.55 1.23
C PHE A 30 -12.24 17.21 2.51
N ASN A 31 -12.60 16.06 3.09
CA ASN A 31 -11.81 15.43 4.14
C ASN A 31 -10.89 14.39 3.51
N THR A 32 -9.62 14.37 3.92
CA THR A 32 -8.62 13.42 3.42
C THR A 32 -8.06 12.59 4.55
N GLN A 33 -7.88 11.31 4.29
CA GLN A 33 -7.12 10.40 5.15
C GLN A 33 -6.09 9.70 4.28
N ALA A 34 -4.92 9.41 4.84
CA ALA A 34 -3.82 8.79 4.14
C ALA A 34 -3.56 7.38 4.69
N CYS A 35 -3.23 6.46 3.80
CA CYS A 35 -2.67 5.16 4.12
C CYS A 35 -1.23 5.16 3.61
N ARG A 36 -0.26 4.77 4.45
CA ARG A 36 1.14 4.71 4.07
C ARG A 36 1.39 3.55 3.11
N LEU A 37 2.10 3.85 2.03
CA LEU A 37 2.56 2.87 1.04
C LEU A 37 4.09 2.79 1.10
N ARG A 38 4.66 1.75 0.49
CA ARG A 38 6.11 1.51 0.59
C ARG A 38 6.87 2.01 -0.63
N TYR A 39 6.32 1.75 -1.81
CA TYR A 39 6.87 2.22 -3.08
C TYR A 39 5.87 3.15 -3.77
N THR A 40 6.30 3.84 -4.81
CA THR A 40 5.41 4.76 -5.55
C THR A 40 4.26 3.97 -6.20
N PRO A 41 2.98 4.31 -5.91
CA PRO A 41 1.84 3.67 -6.56
C PRO A 41 1.79 4.04 -8.04
N ARG A 42 1.74 3.03 -8.92
CA ARG A 42 1.67 3.18 -10.39
C ARG A 42 0.26 3.03 -10.93
N LYS A 43 -0.58 2.21 -10.29
CA LYS A 43 -1.98 2.00 -10.69
C LYS A 43 -2.79 1.48 -9.52
N LEU A 44 -4.07 1.89 -9.47
CA LEU A 44 -5.04 1.45 -8.47
C LEU A 44 -6.28 0.90 -9.20
N LEU A 45 -6.77 -0.25 -8.75
CA LEU A 45 -8.03 -0.85 -9.19
C LEU A 45 -8.95 -1.08 -7.99
N VAL A 46 -10.26 -1.03 -8.23
CA VAL A 46 -11.27 -1.38 -7.22
C VAL A 46 -11.84 -2.74 -7.57
N HIS A 47 -11.72 -3.71 -6.66
CA HIS A 47 -12.35 -5.01 -6.87
C HIS A 47 -13.88 -4.86 -6.82
N PRO A 48 -14.64 -5.27 -7.85
CA PRO A 48 -16.03 -4.89 -8.01
C PRO A 48 -16.96 -5.46 -6.93
N GLU A 49 -16.66 -6.63 -6.38
CA GLU A 49 -17.51 -7.30 -5.38
C GLU A 49 -17.13 -6.89 -3.96
N THR A 50 -15.87 -7.14 -3.58
CA THR A 50 -15.35 -6.86 -2.23
C THR A 50 -15.04 -5.39 -1.97
N LYS A 51 -14.99 -4.55 -3.01
CA LYS A 51 -14.62 -3.12 -2.93
C LYS A 51 -13.22 -2.83 -2.36
N LEU A 52 -12.38 -3.85 -2.24
CA LEU A 52 -10.98 -3.69 -1.86
C LEU A 52 -10.20 -2.94 -2.95
N LEU A 53 -9.20 -2.18 -2.54
CA LEU A 53 -8.29 -1.49 -3.44
C LEU A 53 -7.10 -2.40 -3.74
N LEU A 54 -6.78 -2.56 -5.02
CA LEU A 54 -5.62 -3.29 -5.51
C LEU A 54 -4.63 -2.27 -6.06
N ILE A 55 -3.48 -2.15 -5.42
CA ILE A 55 -2.49 -1.11 -5.68
C ILE A 55 -1.21 -1.79 -6.19
N ALA A 56 -0.77 -1.38 -7.37
CA ALA A 56 0.53 -1.76 -7.90
C ALA A 56 1.54 -0.67 -7.55
N GLU A 57 2.60 -1.01 -6.84
CA GLU A 57 3.67 -0.09 -6.43
C GLU A 57 4.99 -0.52 -7.09
N ALA A 58 5.78 0.44 -7.57
CA ALA A 58 7.09 0.14 -8.16
C ALA A 58 8.00 1.38 -8.17
N ASP A 59 9.26 1.19 -7.78
CA ASP A 59 10.29 2.22 -7.81
C ASP A 59 11.60 1.75 -8.45
N HIS A 60 12.18 2.65 -9.23
CA HIS A 60 13.52 2.51 -9.79
C HIS A 60 14.56 3.01 -8.78
N ALA A 61 15.75 2.39 -8.79
CA ALA A 61 16.82 2.64 -7.83
C ALA A 61 16.33 2.51 -6.37
N ALA A 62 15.55 1.46 -6.10
CA ALA A 62 15.01 1.14 -4.78
C ALA A 62 15.50 -0.24 -4.32
N VAL A 63 15.76 -0.38 -3.03
CA VAL A 63 16.15 -1.65 -2.40
C VAL A 63 14.88 -2.42 -1.99
N PRO A 64 14.66 -3.67 -2.48
CA PRO A 64 13.56 -4.53 -2.04
C PRO A 64 13.55 -4.73 -0.53
N LEU A 65 12.38 -4.88 0.10
CA LEU A 65 12.30 -5.08 1.55
C LEU A 65 13.13 -6.30 2.00
N ALA A 66 13.11 -7.36 1.19
CA ALA A 66 13.87 -8.58 1.41
C ALA A 66 15.41 -8.37 1.46
N GLU A 67 15.91 -7.26 0.92
CA GLU A 67 17.34 -6.93 0.83
C GLU A 67 17.77 -5.83 1.82
N ARG A 68 16.85 -5.30 2.63
CA ARG A 68 17.16 -4.28 3.66
C ARG A 68 17.49 -4.94 5.00
N GLU A 69 18.68 -5.50 5.14
CA GLU A 69 19.11 -6.29 6.31
C GLU A 69 18.97 -5.52 7.64
N ASP A 70 19.36 -4.24 7.67
CA ASP A 70 19.28 -3.40 8.87
C ASP A 70 17.84 -3.17 9.32
N LEU A 71 16.96 -2.99 8.35
CA LEU A 71 15.54 -2.81 8.59
C LEU A 71 14.89 -4.14 9.00
N GLN A 72 15.26 -5.25 8.40
CA GLN A 72 14.76 -6.57 8.80
C GLN A 72 15.10 -6.89 10.25
N ALA A 73 16.31 -6.57 10.70
CA ALA A 73 16.70 -6.76 12.10
C ALA A 73 15.80 -5.94 13.05
N LYS A 74 15.50 -4.67 12.70
CA LYS A 74 14.61 -3.81 13.48
C LYS A 74 13.17 -4.35 13.49
N LEU A 75 12.65 -4.72 12.32
CA LEU A 75 11.29 -5.23 12.17
C LEU A 75 11.12 -6.57 12.88
N ALA A 76 12.12 -7.46 12.83
CA ALA A 76 12.12 -8.73 13.55
C ALA A 76 12.15 -8.54 15.07
N ALA A 77 12.87 -7.53 15.56
CA ALA A 77 12.88 -7.18 16.99
C ALA A 77 11.53 -6.59 17.48
N LEU A 78 10.75 -6.01 16.57
CA LEU A 78 9.44 -5.42 16.85
C LEU A 78 8.27 -6.37 16.56
N ALA A 79 8.51 -7.47 15.85
CA ALA A 79 7.50 -8.46 15.52
C ALA A 79 7.10 -9.27 16.76
N GLU A 80 5.81 -9.56 16.89
CA GLU A 80 5.34 -10.56 17.87
C GLU A 80 5.94 -11.93 17.53
N GLU A 81 6.24 -12.75 18.54
CA GLU A 81 6.87 -14.07 18.34
C GLU A 81 6.07 -14.92 17.34
N GLY A 82 6.68 -15.20 16.17
CA GLY A 82 6.08 -15.99 15.10
C GLY A 82 5.20 -15.22 14.10
N GLY A 83 5.11 -13.90 14.22
CA GLY A 83 4.43 -13.04 13.24
C GLY A 83 5.27 -12.81 11.98
N PRO A 84 4.63 -12.54 10.81
CA PRO A 84 5.35 -12.18 9.60
C PRO A 84 6.03 -10.81 9.76
N VAL A 85 7.27 -10.68 9.26
CA VAL A 85 7.97 -9.39 9.18
C VAL A 85 7.23 -8.50 8.19
N GLN A 86 6.56 -7.47 8.70
CA GLN A 86 5.85 -6.47 7.90
C GLN A 86 6.76 -5.28 7.58
N GLY A 87 6.48 -4.52 6.52
CA GLY A 87 7.31 -3.36 6.15
C GLY A 87 7.18 -2.16 7.10
N VAL A 88 7.96 -1.11 6.83
CA VAL A 88 7.98 0.13 7.63
C VAL A 88 6.61 0.79 7.76
N GLU A 89 5.74 0.64 6.77
CA GLU A 89 4.42 1.27 6.73
C GLU A 89 3.47 0.79 7.84
N PHE A 90 3.83 -0.27 8.56
CA PHE A 90 3.08 -0.83 9.69
C PHE A 90 3.61 -0.38 11.06
N ASN A 91 4.68 0.42 11.11
CA ASN A 91 5.25 0.95 12.34
C ASN A 91 5.46 2.46 12.22
N ASP A 92 4.74 3.25 13.03
CA ASP A 92 4.75 4.72 12.92
C ASP A 92 6.14 5.35 13.13
N GLU A 93 6.97 4.78 14.03
CA GLU A 93 8.31 5.31 14.31
C GLU A 93 9.26 5.08 13.13
N LEU A 94 9.26 3.85 12.58
CA LEU A 94 10.08 3.51 11.42
C LEU A 94 9.62 4.25 10.15
N ALA A 95 8.30 4.36 9.95
CA ALA A 95 7.73 5.11 8.84
C ALA A 95 8.13 6.59 8.92
N ALA A 96 8.00 7.23 10.08
CA ALA A 96 8.39 8.63 10.26
C ALA A 96 9.89 8.86 10.00
N LEU A 97 10.73 7.92 10.41
CA LEU A 97 12.16 7.97 10.14
C LEU A 97 12.45 7.91 8.63
N GLU A 98 11.81 6.98 7.92
CA GLU A 98 11.98 6.83 6.47
C GLU A 98 11.39 8.02 5.69
N GLU A 99 10.28 8.61 6.13
CA GLU A 99 9.72 9.83 5.56
C GLU A 99 10.66 11.04 5.76
N GLN A 100 11.33 11.12 6.91
CA GLN A 100 12.25 12.22 7.22
C GLN A 100 13.57 12.13 6.45
N PHE A 101 14.16 10.94 6.36
CA PHE A 101 15.50 10.73 5.79
C PHE A 101 15.50 10.15 4.37
N GLY A 102 14.38 9.60 3.95
CA GLY A 102 14.23 8.86 2.71
C GLY A 102 14.61 7.39 2.86
N ALA A 103 13.99 6.56 2.02
CA ALA A 103 14.35 5.16 1.85
C ALA A 103 15.80 4.99 1.34
N PRO A 104 16.49 3.90 1.70
CA PRO A 104 17.75 3.53 1.07
C PRO A 104 17.62 3.45 -0.46
N LYS A 105 18.53 4.14 -1.16
CA LYS A 105 18.57 4.12 -2.63
C LYS A 105 19.29 2.86 -3.11
N GLY A 106 18.62 2.12 -3.98
CA GLY A 106 19.19 0.99 -4.70
C GLY A 106 20.17 1.40 -5.78
N GLN A 107 20.83 0.41 -6.37
CA GLN A 107 21.75 0.61 -7.48
C GLN A 107 21.00 1.03 -8.76
N SER A 108 21.73 1.63 -9.70
CA SER A 108 21.16 1.93 -11.03
C SER A 108 20.65 0.65 -11.71
N GLY A 109 19.42 0.67 -12.19
CA GLY A 109 18.76 -0.51 -12.78
C GLY A 109 18.23 -1.53 -11.77
N GLN A 110 18.33 -1.27 -10.47
CA GLN A 110 17.64 -2.04 -9.43
C GLN A 110 16.20 -1.53 -9.24
N TRP A 111 15.28 -2.47 -9.03
CA TRP A 111 13.86 -2.24 -8.87
C TRP A 111 13.34 -2.91 -7.61
N ALA A 112 12.40 -2.24 -6.98
CA ALA A 112 11.59 -2.80 -5.92
C ALA A 112 10.14 -2.42 -6.16
N GLY A 113 9.22 -3.31 -5.81
CA GLY A 113 7.81 -3.10 -6.00
C GLY A 113 7.00 -4.15 -5.28
N CYS A 114 5.70 -3.90 -5.15
CA CYS A 114 4.77 -4.86 -4.57
C CYS A 114 3.36 -4.66 -5.11
N LEU A 115 2.54 -5.70 -4.95
CA LEU A 115 1.10 -5.61 -5.08
C LEU A 115 0.51 -5.55 -3.68
N ARG A 116 -0.29 -4.51 -3.42
CA ARG A 116 -0.93 -4.30 -2.13
C ARG A 116 -2.45 -4.33 -2.27
N ILE A 117 -3.09 -5.01 -1.33
CA ILE A 117 -4.54 -5.00 -1.16
C ILE A 117 -4.86 -4.16 0.07
N VAL A 118 -5.68 -3.13 -0.08
CA VAL A 118 -6.11 -2.23 1.00
C VAL A 118 -7.62 -2.27 1.16
N ASP A 119 -8.09 -2.35 2.40
CA ASP A 119 -9.50 -2.12 2.72
C ASP A 119 -9.73 -0.60 2.88
N PRO A 120 -10.49 0.05 1.98
CA PRO A 120 -10.70 1.49 2.07
C PRO A 120 -11.59 1.90 3.25
N ALA A 121 -12.36 0.99 3.86
CA ALA A 121 -13.22 1.31 4.99
C ALA A 121 -12.44 1.50 6.29
N THR A 122 -11.33 0.77 6.44
CA THR A 122 -10.44 0.81 7.61
C THR A 122 -9.10 1.49 7.31
N LEU A 123 -8.79 1.74 6.03
CA LEU A 123 -7.49 2.20 5.54
C LEU A 123 -6.32 1.30 5.94
N SER A 124 -6.58 0.01 6.12
CA SER A 124 -5.57 -0.98 6.50
C SER A 124 -5.18 -1.85 5.32
N THR A 125 -3.89 -2.20 5.25
CA THR A 125 -3.40 -3.20 4.31
C THR A 125 -3.90 -4.59 4.71
N VAL A 126 -4.55 -5.29 3.78
CA VAL A 126 -5.04 -6.67 3.92
C VAL A 126 -3.95 -7.67 3.52
N SER A 127 -3.20 -7.38 2.46
CA SER A 127 -2.16 -8.26 1.94
C SER A 127 -1.12 -7.47 1.15
N VAL A 128 0.11 -7.96 1.15
CA VAL A 128 1.22 -7.45 0.35
C VAL A 128 1.92 -8.64 -0.30
N LEU A 129 2.15 -8.55 -1.61
CA LEU A 129 2.99 -9.47 -2.37
C LEU A 129 4.18 -8.68 -2.91
N GLU A 130 5.37 -8.92 -2.36
CA GLU A 130 6.61 -8.33 -2.87
C GLU A 130 6.98 -8.91 -4.23
N MET A 131 7.45 -8.04 -5.12
CA MET A 131 8.12 -8.46 -6.35
C MET A 131 9.56 -8.82 -6.03
N ASP A 132 10.09 -9.82 -6.72
CA ASP A 132 11.46 -10.29 -6.56
C ASP A 132 12.22 -10.16 -7.89
N ASN A 133 13.44 -10.71 -7.94
CA ASN A 133 14.19 -10.91 -9.19
C ASN A 133 14.38 -9.65 -10.05
N ASN A 134 14.42 -8.46 -9.43
CA ASN A 134 14.53 -7.17 -10.11
C ASN A 134 13.38 -6.92 -11.11
N GLU A 135 12.16 -7.32 -10.74
CA GLU A 135 10.95 -7.08 -11.51
C GLU A 135 10.29 -5.76 -11.14
N ALA A 136 9.87 -5.02 -12.16
CA ALA A 136 9.08 -3.81 -12.05
C ALA A 136 7.66 -4.06 -12.57
N ILE A 137 6.64 -3.71 -11.78
CA ILE A 137 5.25 -3.74 -12.25
C ILE A 137 5.03 -2.58 -13.22
N VAL A 138 4.60 -2.90 -14.44
CA VAL A 138 4.36 -1.92 -15.51
C VAL A 138 2.88 -1.76 -15.84
N SER A 139 2.05 -2.77 -15.56
CA SER A 139 0.61 -2.70 -15.79
C SER A 139 -0.15 -3.65 -14.86
N VAL A 140 -1.43 -3.33 -14.62
CA VAL A 140 -2.34 -4.20 -13.88
C VAL A 140 -3.77 -4.08 -14.42
N ALA A 141 -4.52 -5.18 -14.46
CA ALA A 141 -5.91 -5.23 -14.89
C ALA A 141 -6.68 -6.33 -14.15
N LEU A 142 -7.98 -6.13 -13.97
CA LEU A 142 -8.90 -7.21 -13.61
C LEU A 142 -9.46 -7.81 -14.89
N ALA A 143 -9.32 -9.11 -15.08
CA ALA A 143 -9.81 -9.84 -16.25
C ALA A 143 -10.72 -10.98 -15.81
N ASP A 144 -11.79 -11.18 -16.57
CA ASP A 144 -12.69 -12.32 -16.39
C ASP A 144 -12.26 -13.45 -17.32
N LEU A 145 -11.89 -14.60 -16.73
CA LEU A 145 -11.54 -15.78 -17.48
C LEU A 145 -12.79 -16.66 -17.66
N ALA A 146 -13.33 -16.66 -18.87
CA ALA A 146 -14.43 -17.54 -19.23
C ALA A 146 -13.91 -18.98 -19.45
N PRO A 147 -14.50 -19.99 -18.81
CA PRO A 147 -14.11 -21.38 -19.06
C PRO A 147 -14.43 -21.78 -20.50
N PRO A 148 -13.62 -22.66 -21.13
CA PRO A 148 -13.91 -23.16 -22.47
C PRO A 148 -15.27 -23.90 -22.49
N SER A 149 -15.99 -23.78 -23.60
CA SER A 149 -17.30 -24.40 -23.79
C SER A 149 -17.23 -25.91 -23.51
N GLY A 150 -17.93 -26.38 -22.49
CA GLY A 150 -17.97 -27.79 -22.08
C GLY A 150 -17.11 -28.15 -20.86
N ALA A 151 -16.39 -27.20 -20.25
CA ALA A 151 -15.73 -27.43 -18.97
C ALA A 151 -16.74 -27.52 -17.81
N HIS A 152 -16.46 -28.35 -16.80
CA HIS A 152 -17.28 -28.49 -15.60
C HIS A 152 -17.25 -27.24 -14.68
N LEU A 153 -16.39 -26.26 -14.96
CA LEU A 153 -16.31 -25.00 -14.23
C LEU A 153 -17.49 -24.11 -14.63
N GLN A 154 -18.44 -23.93 -13.71
CA GLN A 154 -19.67 -23.15 -13.92
C GLN A 154 -19.56 -21.67 -13.52
N HIS A 155 -18.42 -21.23 -12.99
CA HIS A 155 -18.22 -19.84 -12.56
C HIS A 155 -17.16 -19.13 -13.41
N ILE A 156 -17.40 -17.85 -13.71
CA ILE A 156 -16.41 -16.95 -14.28
C ILE A 156 -15.43 -16.61 -13.16
N GLU A 157 -14.15 -16.91 -13.37
CA GLU A 157 -13.10 -16.56 -12.41
C GLU A 157 -12.54 -15.18 -12.76
N LYS A 158 -12.53 -14.28 -11.78
CA LYS A 158 -11.93 -12.95 -11.93
C LYS A 158 -10.48 -13.01 -11.46
N LEU A 159 -9.56 -12.68 -12.36
CA LEU A 159 -8.12 -12.72 -12.13
C LEU A 159 -7.54 -11.31 -12.11
N LEU A 160 -6.56 -11.09 -11.23
CA LEU A 160 -5.69 -9.93 -11.28
C LEU A 160 -4.52 -10.25 -12.22
N VAL A 161 -4.50 -9.62 -13.38
CA VAL A 161 -3.42 -9.73 -14.36
C VAL A 161 -2.42 -8.62 -14.12
N VAL A 162 -1.15 -8.98 -13.96
CA VAL A 162 -0.08 -8.04 -13.62
C VAL A 162 1.02 -8.19 -14.66
N GLY A 163 1.31 -7.11 -15.38
CA GLY A 163 2.42 -7.04 -16.31
C GLY A 163 3.67 -6.60 -15.58
N CYS A 164 4.72 -7.42 -15.64
CA CYS A 164 6.03 -7.15 -15.03
C CYS A 164 7.12 -7.08 -16.10
N ALA A 165 8.18 -6.33 -15.81
CA ALA A 165 9.40 -6.27 -16.61
C ALA A 165 10.62 -6.51 -15.71
N LYS A 166 11.47 -7.47 -16.09
CA LYS A 166 12.71 -7.77 -15.37
C LYS A 166 13.86 -6.90 -15.86
N GLY A 167 14.56 -6.25 -14.92
CA GLY A 167 15.72 -5.41 -15.25
C GLY A 167 15.39 -4.24 -16.17
N LEU A 168 14.21 -3.65 -16.00
CA LEU A 168 13.76 -2.52 -16.79
C LEU A 168 14.78 -1.38 -16.71
N ARG A 169 15.19 -0.84 -17.86
CA ARG A 169 16.08 0.33 -17.93
C ARG A 169 15.35 1.44 -18.67
N TYR A 170 15.28 2.62 -18.05
CA TYR A 170 14.90 3.81 -18.79
C TYR A 170 16.08 4.24 -19.66
N MET A 171 15.87 4.39 -20.97
CA MET A 171 16.87 4.92 -21.91
C MET A 171 17.26 6.37 -21.51
N PRO A 172 18.47 6.84 -21.85
CA PRO A 172 19.13 7.89 -21.09
C PRO A 172 18.39 9.24 -21.13
N MET A 173 18.44 9.93 -20.00
CA MET A 173 18.15 11.37 -19.87
C MET A 173 19.42 12.16 -20.24
N ASP A 174 19.97 11.92 -21.44
CA ASP A 174 21.03 12.77 -21.96
C ASP A 174 20.39 14.04 -22.51
N CYS A 175 20.71 15.19 -21.90
CA CYS A 175 20.54 16.49 -22.51
C CYS A 175 21.91 17.17 -22.60
N GLU A 176 22.24 17.70 -23.78
CA GLU A 176 23.44 18.53 -23.99
C GLU A 176 23.50 19.76 -23.06
#